data_AF-A0A941XV77-F1
#
_entry.id   AF-A0A941XV77-F1
#
_cell.length_a   1.000
_cell.length_b   1.000
_cell.length_c   1.000
_cell.angle_alpha   90.00
_cell.angle_beta   90.00
_cell.angle_gamma   90.00
#
_symmetry.space_group_name_H-M   'P 1'
#
loop_
_entity.id
_entity.type
_entity.pdbx_description
1 polymer ?
#
loop_
_entity_poly.entity_id
_entity_poly.type
_entity_poly.pdbx_seq_one_letter_code
_entity_poly.pdbx_strand_id
1 'polypeptide(L)' 'MAVYIDKELCKSCGMCVSLCPKKVFEITHLVNKKGYNYAAALRQEECVKCKKCEKMCPDFAIYVE' A
#
# COMPACT_ATOMS: atom_id res chain seq x y z
N MET A 1 -11.62 -3.24 8.21
CA MET A 1 -10.78 -3.18 6.99
C MET A 1 -9.45 -3.84 7.33
N ALA A 2 -8.80 -4.54 6.41
CA ALA A 2 -7.54 -5.24 6.75
C ALA A 2 -6.30 -4.37 6.53
N VAL A 3 -6.40 -3.36 5.67
CA VAL A 3 -5.27 -2.52 5.26
C VAL A 3 -5.75 -1.09 5.04
N TYR A 4 -5.04 -0.13 5.63
CA TYR A 4 -5.17 1.30 5.39
C TYR A 4 -3.91 1.84 4.71
N ILE A 5 -4.08 2.73 3.74
CA ILE A 5 -2.97 3.40 3.05
C ILE A 5 -3.19 4.91 3.12
N ASP A 6 -2.21 5.61 3.68
CA ASP A 6 -2.14 7.06 3.60
C ASP A 6 -1.58 7.48 2.24
N LYS A 7 -2.48 7.93 1.36
CA LYS A 7 -2.12 8.39 0.02
C LYS A 7 -1.21 9.62 0.02
N GLU A 8 -1.20 10.45 1.06
CA GLU A 8 -0.38 11.67 1.13
C GLU A 8 1.07 11.36 1.56
N LEU A 9 1.31 10.19 2.14
CA LEU A 9 2.64 9.67 2.45
C LEU A 9 3.17 8.74 1.35
N CYS A 10 2.29 8.01 0.65
CA CYS A 10 2.69 7.08 -0.39
C CYS A 10 3.29 7.80 -1.62
N LYS A 11 4.48 7.35 -2.05
CA LYS A 11 5.20 7.85 -3.23
C LYS A 11 5.35 6.80 -4.35
N SER A 12 4.41 5.85 -4.43
CA SER A 12 4.36 4.79 -5.47
C SER A 12 5.65 3.99 -5.70
N CYS A 13 6.46 3.74 -4.65
CA CYS A 13 7.70 2.97 -4.78
C CYS A 13 7.53 1.50 -5.18
N GLY A 14 6.30 0.95 -5.12
CA GLY A 14 5.98 -0.40 -5.57
C GLY A 14 6.38 -1.55 -4.64
N MET A 15 7.07 -1.29 -3.52
CA MET A 15 7.49 -2.36 -2.59
C MET A 15 6.32 -3.19 -2.06
N CYS A 16 5.19 -2.57 -1.71
CA CYS A 16 4.01 -3.30 -1.24
C CYS A 16 3.42 -4.23 -2.31
N VAL A 17 3.52 -3.86 -3.59
CA VAL A 17 3.06 -4.67 -4.73
C VAL A 17 3.95 -5.90 -4.88
N SER A 18 5.28 -5.70 -4.85
CA SER A 18 6.25 -6.79 -5.01
C SER A 18 6.29 -7.75 -3.82
N LEU A 19 6.16 -7.23 -2.59
CA LEU A 19 6.31 -8.03 -1.37
C LEU A 19 5.06 -8.81 -0.98
N CYS A 20 3.87 -8.38 -1.41
CA CYS A 20 2.64 -9.01 -0.98
C CYS A 20 2.43 -10.34 -1.71
N PRO A 21 2.51 -11.51 -1.02
CA PRO A 21 2.32 -12.80 -1.67
C PRO A 21 0.89 -12.99 -2.19
N LYS A 22 -0.06 -12.27 -1.60
CA LYS A 22 -1.48 -12.23 -1.99
C LYS A 22 -1.78 -11.17 -3.06
N LYS A 23 -0.77 -10.42 -3.51
CA LYS A 23 -0.93 -9.36 -4.53
C LYS A 23 -2.06 -8.38 -4.21
N VAL A 24 -2.20 -7.99 -2.94
CA VAL A 24 -3.30 -7.11 -2.46
C VAL A 24 -3.23 -5.70 -3.06
N PHE A 25 -2.02 -5.24 -3.40
CA PHE A 25 -1.73 -3.86 -3.75
C PHE A 25 -1.56 -3.65 -5.26
N GLU A 26 -1.94 -2.47 -5.75
CA GLU A 26 -1.61 -1.96 -7.09
C GLU A 26 -1.24 -0.48 -7.00
N ILE A 27 -0.39 -0.01 -7.92
CA ILE A 27 -0.13 1.43 -8.09
C ILE A 27 -1.24 2.01 -8.95
N THR A 28 -1.93 3.01 -8.41
CA THR A 28 -3.02 3.69 -9.12
C THR A 28 -2.48 4.76 -10.07
N HIS A 29 -3.32 5.23 -10.99
CA HIS A 29 -3.08 6.42 -11.81
C HIS A 29 -3.60 7.71 -11.15
N LEU A 30 -4.04 7.65 -9.89
CA LEU A 30 -4.52 8.79 -9.14
C LEU A 30 -3.35 9.48 -8.44
N VAL A 31 -3.36 10.80 -8.44
CA VAL A 31 -2.33 11.63 -7.82
C VAL A 31 -2.79 12.21 -6.49
N ASN A 32 -1.90 12.22 -5.50
CA ASN A 32 -2.10 12.90 -4.22
C ASN A 32 -1.80 14.41 -4.32
N LYS A 33 -1.94 15.16 -3.23
CA LYS A 33 -1.71 16.63 -3.24
C LYS A 33 -0.26 17.03 -3.55
N LYS A 34 0.68 16.09 -3.46
CA LYS A 34 2.11 16.28 -3.74
C LYS A 34 2.48 15.86 -5.17
N GLY A 35 1.52 15.43 -5.98
CA GLY A 35 1.74 15.03 -7.37
C GLY A 35 2.26 13.60 -7.54
N TYR A 36 2.27 12.77 -6.49
CA TYR A 36 2.66 11.37 -6.60
C TYR A 36 1.45 10.48 -6.87
N ASN A 37 1.65 9.50 -7.76
CA ASN A 37 0.79 8.32 -7.77
C ASN A 37 0.91 7.59 -6.42
N TYR A 38 -0.16 6.92 -5.99
CA TYR A 38 -0.17 6.16 -4.74
C TYR A 38 -0.69 4.74 -4.93
N ALA A 39 -0.29 3.86 -4.01
CA ALA A 39 -0.75 2.48 -3.96
C ALA A 39 -2.15 2.38 -3.36
N ALA A 40 -2.97 1.45 -3.86
CA ALA A 40 -4.27 1.10 -3.27
C ALA A 40 -4.30 -0.40 -2.97
N ALA A 41 -4.96 -0.77 -1.86
CA ALA A 41 -5.22 -2.17 -1.49
C ALA A 41 -6.54 -2.63 -2.12
N LEU A 42 -6.51 -2.96 -3.42
CA LEU A 42 -7.71 -3.29 -4.21
C LEU A 42 -8.32 -4.65 -3.84
N ARG A 43 -7.53 -5.54 -3.25
CA ARG A 43 -7.94 -6.90 -2.83
C ARG A 43 -7.72 -7.11 -1.33
N GLN A 44 -8.11 -6.14 -0.51
CA GLN A 44 -7.82 -6.15 0.93
C GLN A 44 -8.45 -7.34 1.67
N GLU A 45 -9.52 -7.91 1.12
CA GLU A 45 -10.18 -9.13 1.59
C GLU A 45 -9.27 -10.37 1.54
N GLU A 46 -8.25 -10.37 0.69
CA GLU A 46 -7.26 -11.46 0.60
C GLU A 46 -6.08 -11.26 1.56
N CYS A 47 -6.04 -10.14 2.28
CA CYS A 47 -4.95 -9.83 3.20
C CYS A 47 -4.94 -10.79 4.39
N VAL A 48 -3.82 -11.50 4.57
CA VAL A 48 -3.59 -12.42 5.69
C VAL A 48 -2.89 -11.77 6.89
N LYS A 49 -2.88 -10.43 6.96
CA LYS A 49 -2.33 -9.64 8.09
C LYS A 49 -0.88 -9.96 8.48
N CYS A 50 -0.04 -10.37 7.53
CA CYS A 50 1.37 -10.70 7.79
C CYS A 50 2.26 -9.49 8.13
N LYS A 51 1.75 -8.25 7.97
CA LYS A 51 2.41 -6.97 8.26
C LYS A 51 3.75 -6.70 7.54
N LYS A 52 4.14 -7.50 6.54
CA LYS A 52 5.38 -7.27 5.77
C LYS A 52 5.37 -5.94 5.02
N CYS A 53 4.24 -5.60 4.38
CA CYS A 53 4.09 -4.34 3.65
C CYS A 53 4.17 -3.11 4.56
N GLU A 54 3.58 -3.17 5.76
CA GLU A 54 3.67 -2.12 6.79
C GLU A 54 5.11 -1.92 7.25
N LYS A 55 5.80 -2.99 7.64
CA LYS A 55 7.19 -2.92 8.14
C LYS A 55 8.21 -2.47 7.10
N MET A 56 7.96 -2.76 5.83
CA MET A 56 8.89 -2.45 4.73
C MET A 56 8.55 -1.14 4.02
N CYS A 57 7.44 -0.48 4.36
CA CYS A 57 7.09 0.79 3.73
C CYS A 57 8.08 1.88 4.17
N PRO A 58 8.89 2.45 3.26
CA PRO A 58 9.90 3.43 3.63
C PRO A 58 9.30 4.76 4.11
N ASP A 59 8.08 5.06 3.69
CA ASP A 59 7.35 6.28 4.03
C ASP A 59 6.32 6.06 5.14
N PHE A 60 6.27 4.86 5.76
CA PHE A 60 5.29 4.49 6.78
C PHE A 60 3.82 4.75 6.37
N ALA A 61 3.53 4.64 5.08
CA ALA A 61 2.24 4.97 4.48
C ALA A 61 1.19 3.85 4.60
N ILE A 62 1.54 2.68 5.17
CA ILE A 62 0.66 1.50 5.20
C ILE A 62 0.46 1.07 6.65
N TYR A 63 -0.80 0.77 7.01
CA TYR A 63 -1.18 0.23 8.31
C TYR A 63 -2.07 -1.01 8.13
N VAL A 64 -1.82 -2.06 8.90
CA VAL A 64 -2.52 -3.35 8.85
C VAL A 64 -3.13 -3.66 10.22
N GLU A 65 -4.47 -3.70 10.27
CA GLU A 65 -5.29 -4.16 11.41
C GLU A 65 -5.47 -5.67 11.41
#